data_AF-A0A7G1HKL4-F1
#
_entry.id   AF-A0A7G1HKL4-F1
#
_cell.length_a   1.000
_cell.length_b   1.000
_cell.length_c   1.000
_cell.angle_alpha   90.00
_cell.angle_beta   90.00
_cell.angle_gamma   90.00
#
_symmetry.space_group_name_H-M   'P 1'
#
loop_
_entity.id
_entity.type
_entity.pdbx_description
1 polymer ?
#
loop_
_entity_poly.entity_id
_entity_poly.type
_entity_poly.pdbx_seq_one_letter_code
_entity_poly.pdbx_strand_id
1 'polypeptide(L)'
;MGEYTMFRFFIKMNKNKEFSRLLFLTGLIHHIDFLVERLKEKNCDVSPAKIRRWRRDIDHPNSSPIPQIVFDKFWEILQELKDSDPSFCKVMPKQAIK
;
A
#
# COMPACT_ATOMS: atom_id res chain seq x y z
N MET A 1 -9.45 20.57 10.43
CA MET A 1 -10.43 19.52 10.05
C MET A 1 -10.27 19.17 8.58
N GLY A 2 -9.21 18.46 8.19
CA GLY A 2 -8.90 18.15 6.78
C GLY A 2 -8.60 16.68 6.47
N GLU A 3 -8.64 15.79 7.45
CA GLU A 3 -8.19 14.39 7.29
C GLU A 3 -9.34 13.43 6.89
N TYR A 4 -10.60 13.85 7.01
CA TYR A 4 -11.76 12.97 6.83
C TYR A 4 -12.23 12.81 5.37
N THR A 5 -11.80 13.67 4.45
CA THR A 5 -12.23 13.62 3.04
C THR A 5 -11.52 12.53 2.24
N MET A 6 -10.25 12.23 2.56
CA MET A 6 -9.52 11.15 1.89
C MET A 6 -10.05 9.76 2.32
N PHE A 7 -10.42 9.59 3.59
CA PHE A 7 -11.01 8.36 4.13
C PHE A 7 -12.35 7.98 3.49
N ARG A 8 -13.20 8.96 3.10
CA ARG A 8 -14.51 8.66 2.48
C ARG A 8 -14.42 8.09 1.05
N PHE A 9 -13.32 8.30 0.33
CA PHE A 9 -13.15 7.71 -1.01
C PHE A 9 -12.97 6.19 -0.98
N PHE A 10 -12.48 5.63 0.14
CA PHE A 10 -12.17 4.20 0.25
C PHE A 10 -13.34 3.31 0.70
N ILE A 11 -14.46 3.90 1.16
CA ILE A 11 -15.62 3.14 1.70
C ILE A 11 -16.28 2.20 0.66
N LYS A 12 -16.00 2.36 -0.64
CA LYS A 12 -16.48 1.46 -1.71
C LYS A 12 -15.43 0.52 -2.30
N MET A 13 -14.20 0.53 -1.81
CA MET A 13 -13.11 -0.27 -2.37
C MET A 13 -12.79 -1.50 -1.52
N ASN A 14 -12.55 -2.63 -2.17
CA ASN A 14 -11.95 -3.79 -1.52
C ASN A 14 -10.50 -3.44 -1.12
N LYS A 15 -10.06 -3.87 0.06
CA LYS A 15 -8.72 -3.70 0.63
C LYS A 15 -7.59 -4.04 -0.34
N ASN A 16 -7.75 -5.03 -1.22
CA ASN A 16 -6.76 -5.32 -2.26
C ASN A 16 -6.57 -4.15 -3.23
N LYS A 17 -7.67 -3.51 -3.67
CA LYS A 17 -7.61 -2.34 -4.55
C LYS A 17 -7.03 -1.13 -3.82
N GLU A 18 -7.39 -0.94 -2.55
CA GLU A 18 -6.84 0.12 -1.72
C GLU A 18 -5.33 -0.06 -1.52
N PHE A 19 -4.89 -1.25 -1.11
CA PHE A 19 -3.49 -1.62 -0.98
C PHE A 19 -2.71 -1.40 -2.27
N SER A 20 -3.24 -1.87 -3.41
CA SER A 20 -2.59 -1.72 -4.73
C SER A 20 -2.45 -0.25 -5.14
N ARG A 21 -3.47 0.58 -4.89
CA ARG A 21 -3.41 2.01 -5.17
C ARG A 21 -2.43 2.73 -4.24
N LEU A 22 -2.45 2.44 -2.95
CA LEU A 22 -1.54 3.04 -1.98
C LEU A 22 -0.09 2.71 -2.34
N LEU A 23 0.21 1.45 -2.68
CA LEU A 23 1.53 1.04 -3.17
C LEU A 23 2.01 1.84 -4.39
N PHE A 24 1.10 2.13 -5.32
CA PHE A 24 1.42 2.93 -6.50
C PHE A 24 1.67 4.40 -6.14
N LEU A 25 0.78 4.99 -5.33
CA LEU A 25 0.87 6.40 -4.95
C LEU A 25 2.10 6.72 -4.09
N THR A 26 2.57 5.78 -3.29
CA THR A 26 3.75 5.94 -2.42
C THR A 26 5.05 5.51 -3.10
N GLY A 27 4.99 4.98 -4.32
CA GLY A 27 6.17 4.45 -5.04
C GLY A 27 6.70 3.13 -4.48
N LEU A 28 6.16 2.62 -3.36
CA LEU A 28 6.57 1.34 -2.74
C LEU A 28 6.38 0.14 -3.67
N ILE A 29 5.57 0.27 -4.73
CA ILE A 29 5.46 -0.72 -5.80
C ILE A 29 6.82 -1.09 -6.44
N HIS A 30 7.79 -0.17 -6.43
CA HIS A 30 9.15 -0.39 -6.94
C HIS A 30 10.13 -0.90 -5.87
N HIS A 31 9.73 -0.91 -4.60
CA HIS A 31 10.56 -1.23 -3.45
C HIS A 31 9.92 -2.35 -2.61
N ILE A 32 9.53 -3.44 -3.28
CA ILE A 32 8.81 -4.56 -2.65
C ILE A 32 9.64 -5.24 -1.56
N ASP A 33 10.95 -5.40 -1.77
CA ASP A 33 11.81 -6.04 -0.78
C ASP A 33 11.90 -5.22 0.52
N PHE A 34 12.02 -3.89 0.39
CA PHE A 34 11.93 -2.97 1.53
C PHE A 34 10.59 -3.11 2.27
N LEU A 35 9.47 -3.17 1.55
CA LEU A 35 8.16 -3.35 2.18
C LEU A 35 8.05 -4.69 2.91
N VAL A 36 8.63 -5.76 2.36
CA VAL A 36 8.67 -7.08 3.01
C VAL A 36 9.45 -7.00 4.32
N GLU A 37 10.61 -6.34 4.32
CA GLU A 37 11.43 -6.14 5.52
C GLU A 37 10.66 -5.35 6.59
N ARG A 38 10.04 -4.23 6.23
CA ARG A 38 9.24 -3.42 7.17
C ARG A 38 8.04 -4.19 7.74
N LEU A 39 7.37 -4.99 6.93
CA LEU A 39 6.27 -5.83 7.42
C LEU A 39 6.78 -6.93 8.37
N LYS A 40 7.96 -7.49 8.10
CA LYS A 40 8.60 -8.48 8.98
C LYS A 40 8.99 -7.86 10.33
N GLU A 41 9.51 -6.64 10.35
CA GLU A 41 9.79 -5.89 11.58
C GLU A 41 8.52 -5.64 12.42
N LYS A 42 7.35 -5.56 11.76
CA LYS A 42 6.03 -5.47 12.40
C LYS A 42 5.41 -6.83 12.72
N ASN A 43 6.21 -7.90 12.79
CA ASN A 43 5.79 -9.28 13.05
C ASN A 43 4.79 -9.85 12.02
N CYS A 44 4.80 -9.34 10.78
CA CYS A 44 4.03 -9.91 9.68
C CYS A 44 4.94 -10.73 8.75
N ASP A 45 4.77 -12.05 8.74
CA ASP A 45 5.48 -12.92 7.78
C ASP A 45 4.87 -12.78 6.38
N VAL A 46 5.54 -11.99 5.55
CA VAL A 46 5.12 -11.65 4.18
C VAL A 46 6.23 -11.99 3.21
N SER A 47 5.85 -12.41 2.00
CA SER A 47 6.78 -12.64 0.89
C SER A 47 6.41 -11.78 -0.31
N PRO A 48 7.34 -11.50 -1.24
CA PRO A 48 7.03 -10.78 -2.48
C PRO A 48 5.90 -11.44 -3.27
N ALA A 49 5.79 -12.77 -3.22
CA ALA A 49 4.70 -13.52 -3.85
C ALA A 49 3.33 -13.22 -3.22
N LYS A 50 3.25 -13.14 -1.88
CA LYS A 50 2.02 -12.73 -1.17
C LYS A 50 1.60 -11.32 -1.58
N ILE A 51 2.54 -10.36 -1.61
CA ILE A 51 2.28 -8.98 -2.04
C ILE A 51 1.76 -8.93 -3.49
N ARG A 52 2.37 -9.68 -4.41
CA ARG A 52 1.89 -9.77 -5.80
C ARG A 52 0.47 -10.29 -5.90
N ARG A 53 0.05 -11.22 -5.03
CA ARG A 53 -1.34 -11.72 -4.99
C ARG A 53 -2.31 -10.67 -4.45
N TRP A 54 -1.94 -9.93 -3.41
CA TRP A 54 -2.76 -8.87 -2.82
C TRP A 54 -2.95 -7.65 -3.72
N ARG A 55 -2.01 -7.40 -4.65
CA ARG A 55 -2.12 -6.33 -5.64
C ARG A 55 -3.18 -6.58 -6.72
N ARG A 56 -3.60 -7.83 -6.90
CA ARG A 56 -4.57 -8.23 -7.93
C ARG A 56 -6.00 -8.01 -7.42
N ASP A 57 -6.89 -7.74 -8.35
CA ASP A 57 -8.33 -7.71 -8.09
C ASP A 57 -8.82 -9.07 -7.59
N ILE A 58 -9.79 -9.05 -6.69
CA ILE A 58 -10.29 -10.26 -6.01
C ILE A 58 -10.90 -11.29 -6.97
N ASP A 59 -11.34 -10.84 -8.15
CA ASP A 59 -11.91 -11.71 -9.19
C ASP A 59 -10.82 -12.44 -10.01
N HIS A 60 -9.55 -12.10 -9.82
CA HIS A 60 -8.45 -12.77 -10.51
C HIS A 60 -8.17 -14.14 -9.87
N PRO A 61 -7.99 -15.23 -10.65
CA PRO A 61 -7.85 -16.59 -10.12
C PRO A 61 -6.64 -16.77 -9.19
N ASN A 62 -5.56 -16.03 -9.45
CA ASN A 62 -4.37 -15.98 -8.59
C ASN A 62 -4.36 -14.82 -7.58
N SER A 63 -5.51 -14.23 -7.27
CA SER A 63 -5.62 -13.25 -6.19
C SER A 63 -5.77 -13.93 -4.84
N SER A 64 -5.45 -13.20 -3.78
CA SER A 64 -5.82 -13.58 -2.42
C SER A 64 -6.20 -12.31 -1.67
N PRO A 65 -7.17 -12.35 -0.76
CA PRO A 65 -7.47 -11.20 0.09
C PRO A 65 -6.25 -10.85 0.95
N ILE A 66 -5.97 -9.56 1.10
CA ILE A 66 -4.99 -9.10 2.08
C ILE A 66 -5.55 -9.31 3.50
N PRO A 67 -4.81 -9.97 4.41
CA PRO A 67 -5.22 -10.08 5.81
C PRO A 67 -5.32 -8.70 6.46
N GLN A 68 -6.35 -8.48 7.29
CA GLN A 68 -6.56 -7.18 7.95
C GLN A 68 -5.34 -6.72 8.74
N ILE A 69 -4.74 -7.63 9.52
CA ILE A 69 -3.55 -7.32 10.31
C ILE A 69 -2.37 -6.81 9.46
N VAL A 70 -2.18 -7.39 8.27
CA VAL A 70 -1.12 -6.94 7.34
C VAL A 70 -1.46 -5.56 6.78
N PHE A 71 -2.73 -5.32 6.49
CA PHE A 71 -3.20 -4.02 6.00
C PHE A 71 -3.03 -2.91 7.06
N ASP A 72 -3.35 -3.20 8.32
CA ASP A 72 -3.15 -2.27 9.44
C ASP A 72 -1.67 -1.94 9.63
N LYS A 73 -0.80 -2.96 9.61
CA LYS A 73 0.66 -2.75 9.70
C LYS A 73 1.23 -2.02 8.49
N PHE A 74 0.69 -2.25 7.31
CA PHE A 74 1.04 -1.45 6.13
C PHE A 74 0.69 0.03 6.33
N TRP A 75 -0.49 0.33 6.89
CA TRP A 75 -0.88 1.71 7.19
C TRP A 75 0.03 2.37 8.23
N GLU A 76 0.42 1.65 9.28
CA GLU A 76 1.43 2.11 10.26
C GLU A 76 2.75 2.47 9.56
N ILE A 77 3.25 1.60 8.67
CA ILE A 77 4.49 1.85 7.91
C ILE A 77 4.37 3.11 7.05
N LEU A 78 3.22 3.33 6.39
CA LEU A 78 3.00 4.54 5.59
C LEU A 78 3.04 5.81 6.45
N GLN A 79 2.47 5.76 7.66
CA GLN A 79 2.52 6.89 8.60
C GLN A 79 3.95 7.16 9.05
N GLU A 80 4.71 6.13 9.43
CA GLU A 80 6.11 6.28 9.84
C GLU A 80 6.97 6.91 8.75
N LEU A 81 6.77 6.48 7.49
CA LEU A 81 7.50 7.02 6.34
C LEU A 81 7.11 8.47 6.05
N LYS A 82 5.83 8.81 6.17
CA LYS A 82 5.34 10.19 6.06
C LYS A 82 5.89 11.11 7.16
N ASP A 83 5.97 10.61 8.40
CA ASP A 83 6.46 11.38 9.53
C ASP A 83 8.00 11.56 9.48
N SER A 84 8.70 10.58 8.92
CA SER A 84 10.17 10.63 8.71
C SER A 84 10.56 11.51 7.52
N ASP A 85 9.73 11.55 6.47
CA ASP A 85 9.93 12.40 5.30
C ASP A 85 8.60 13.01 4.85
N PRO A 86 8.35 14.31 5.14
CA PRO A 86 7.14 15.01 4.71
C PRO A 86 6.94 15.02 3.18
N SER A 87 7.97 14.70 2.39
CA SER A 87 7.90 14.58 0.94
C SER A 87 7.50 13.19 0.44
N PHE A 88 7.38 12.20 1.33
CA PHE A 88 7.01 10.81 1.04
C PHE A 88 5.64 10.67 0.33
N CYS A 89 4.75 11.64 0.49
CA CYS A 89 3.45 11.69 -0.20
C CYS A 89 3.43 12.63 -1.41
N LYS A 90 4.57 13.07 -1.94
CA LYS A 90 4.61 13.80 -3.21
C LYS A 90 4.23 12.83 -4.32
N VAL A 91 2.94 12.84 -4.65
CA VAL A 91 2.36 12.26 -5.87
C VAL A 91 3.37 12.47 -7.00
N MET A 92 3.92 11.38 -7.53
CA MET A 92 4.79 11.45 -8.72
C MET A 92 4.02 12.26 -9.78
N PRO A 93 4.50 13.46 -10.18
CA PRO A 93 3.91 14.12 -11.33
C PRO A 93 4.08 13.16 -12.50
N LYS A 94 2.99 12.87 -13.22
CA LYS A 94 3.03 12.11 -14.47
C LYS A 94 4.18 12.67 -15.30
N GLN A 95 5.30 11.96 -15.37
CA GLN A 95 6.38 12.39 -16.25
C GLN A 95 5.81 12.40 -17.66
N ALA A 96 5.98 13.55 -18.30
CA ALA A 96 5.65 13.81 -19.67
C ALA A 96 6.20 12.67 -20.54
N ILE A 97 5.30 11.93 -21.18
CA ILE A 97 5.62 11.17 -22.37
C ILE A 97 5.96 12.24 -23.42
N LYS A 98 7.26 12.39 -23.70
CA LYS A 98 7.73 13.02 -24.94
C LYS A 98 7.63 11.99 -26.05
#